data_AF-A0A2N2YTS3-F1
#
_entry.id   AF-A0A2N2YTS3-F1
#
_cell.length_a   1.000
_cell.length_b   1.000
_cell.length_c   1.000
_cell.angle_alpha   90.00
_cell.angle_beta   90.00
_cell.angle_gamma   90.00
#
_symmetry.space_group_name_H-M   'P 1'
#
loop_
_entity.id
_entity.type
_entity.pdbx_description
1 polymer ?
#
loop_
_entity_poly.entity_id
_entity_poly.type
_entity_poly.pdbx_seq_one_letter_code
_entity_poly.pdbx_strand_id
1 'polypeptide(L)'
;MKTYSLDRIKAFIGDDQEMLNKLVKIFLENGPQILSLIHNSLVSKDYQTLTFQAHKLKTSIDHFNIKNLTSEIRLIEDYARNQTNLELLPSLIQNLEQELQVTMNELKIDFKTEL
;
A
#
# COMPACT_ATOMS: atom_id res chain seq x y z
N MET A 1 -7.87 15.48 -7.71
CA MET A 1 -6.43 15.25 -7.95
C MET A 1 -6.20 13.76 -7.79
N LYS A 2 -5.46 13.09 -8.67
CA LYS A 2 -5.21 11.64 -8.55
C LYS A 2 -4.39 11.36 -7.28
N THR A 3 -4.70 10.26 -6.60
CA THR A 3 -4.01 9.81 -5.38
C THR A 3 -2.66 9.15 -5.66
N TYR A 4 -2.41 8.77 -6.91
CA TYR A 4 -1.23 8.03 -7.36
C TYR A 4 -0.59 8.65 -8.62
N SER A 5 0.63 8.24 -8.96
CA SER A 5 1.29 8.54 -10.24
C SER A 5 2.04 7.32 -10.77
N LEU A 6 1.95 7.10 -12.08
CA LEU A 6 2.57 5.95 -12.75
C LEU A 6 3.96 6.28 -13.32
N ASP A 7 4.47 7.50 -13.10
CA ASP A 7 5.70 7.97 -13.73
C ASP A 7 6.90 7.10 -13.36
N ARG A 8 6.95 6.64 -12.11
CA ARG A 8 7.98 5.70 -11.65
C ARG A 8 7.86 4.36 -12.38
N ILE A 9 6.67 3.76 -12.42
CA ILE A 9 6.46 2.48 -13.10
C ILE A 9 6.85 2.59 -14.58
N LYS A 10 6.37 3.64 -15.26
CA LYS A 10 6.68 3.91 -16.68
C LYS A 10 8.17 4.17 -16.91
N ALA A 11 8.89 4.78 -15.98
CA ALA A 11 10.34 4.95 -16.09
C ALA A 11 11.11 3.61 -16.10
N PHE A 12 10.56 2.56 -15.48
CA PHE A 12 11.18 1.22 -15.47
C PHE A 12 10.77 0.35 -16.67
N ILE A 13 9.50 0.43 -17.08
CA ILE A 13 8.93 -0.47 -18.11
C ILE A 13 8.84 0.18 -19.50
N GLY A 14 9.07 1.49 -19.62
CA GLY A 14 8.85 2.25 -20.84
C GLY A 14 7.37 2.40 -21.19
N ASP A 15 7.07 2.37 -22.49
CA ASP A 15 5.70 2.45 -23.03
C ASP A 15 4.98 1.08 -23.11
N ASP A 16 5.46 0.07 -22.39
CA ASP A 16 4.85 -1.26 -22.35
C ASP A 16 3.53 -1.25 -21.55
N GLN A 17 2.42 -1.06 -22.28
CA GLN A 17 1.07 -1.05 -21.71
C GLN A 17 0.64 -2.40 -21.15
N GLU A 18 1.10 -3.51 -21.73
CA GLU A 18 0.74 -4.84 -21.24
C GLU A 18 1.37 -5.10 -19.87
N MET A 19 2.65 -4.75 -19.73
CA MET A 19 3.36 -4.81 -18.46
C MET A 19 2.75 -3.85 -17.43
N LEU A 20 2.35 -2.65 -17.83
CA LEU A 20 1.67 -1.69 -16.95
C LEU A 20 0.37 -2.28 -16.39
N ASN A 21 -0.50 -2.80 -17.26
CA ASN A 21 -1.77 -3.42 -16.87
C ASN A 21 -1.56 -4.60 -15.91
N LYS A 22 -0.55 -5.43 -16.18
CA LYS A 22 -0.18 -6.55 -15.31
C LYS A 22 0.25 -6.07 -13.92
N LEU A 23 1.09 -5.04 -13.83
CA LEU A 23 1.53 -4.48 -12.54
C LEU A 23 0.38 -3.87 -11.75
N VAL A 24 -0.52 -3.14 -12.41
CA VAL A 24 -1.73 -2.60 -11.77
C VAL A 24 -2.60 -3.74 -11.24
N LYS A 25 -2.84 -4.78 -12.05
CA LYS A 25 -3.64 -5.93 -11.64
C LYS A 25 -3.05 -6.63 -10.40
N ILE A 26 -1.74 -6.90 -10.41
CA ILE A 26 -1.04 -7.51 -9.27
C ILE A 26 -1.18 -6.65 -8.00
N PHE A 27 -1.07 -5.31 -8.14
CA PHE A 27 -1.25 -4.40 -7.02
C PHE A 27 -2.67 -4.45 -6.46
N LEU A 28 -3.67 -4.44 -7.33
CA LEU A 28 -5.08 -4.46 -6.94
C LEU A 28 -5.51 -5.82 -6.34
N GLU A 29 -4.89 -6.93 -6.75
CA GLU A 29 -5.12 -8.26 -6.17
C GLU A 29 -4.45 -8.43 -4.80
N ASN A 30 -3.21 -7.96 -4.67
CA ASN A 30 -2.42 -8.17 -3.45
C ASN A 30 -2.66 -7.10 -2.38
N GLY A 31 -3.00 -5.87 -2.76
CA GLY A 31 -3.21 -4.75 -1.84
C GLY A 31 -4.18 -5.06 -0.71
N PRO A 32 -5.40 -5.57 -1.00
CA PRO A 32 -6.38 -5.93 0.02
C PRO A 32 -5.89 -7.04 0.97
N GLN A 33 -5.15 -8.02 0.44
CA GLN A 33 -4.60 -9.11 1.23
C GLN A 33 -3.53 -8.60 2.21
N ILE A 34 -2.66 -7.70 1.76
CA ILE A 34 -1.63 -7.08 2.60
C ILE A 34 -2.28 -6.23 3.70
N LEU A 35 -3.31 -5.43 3.37
CA LEU A 35 -4.05 -4.65 4.38
C LEU A 35 -4.68 -5.55 5.45
N SER A 36 -5.34 -6.64 5.04
CA SER A 36 -5.92 -7.60 5.98
C SER A 36 -4.86 -8.21 6.90
N LEU A 37 -3.68 -8.53 6.38
CA LEU A 37 -2.58 -9.04 7.19
C LEU A 37 -2.02 -7.99 8.16
N ILE A 38 -1.90 -6.72 7.74
CA ILE A 38 -1.51 -5.60 8.60
C ILE A 38 -2.48 -5.46 9.78
N HIS A 39 -3.78 -5.39 9.49
CA HIS A 39 -4.82 -5.28 10.50
C HIS A 39 -4.80 -6.47 11.48
N ASN A 40 -4.77 -7.70 10.96
CA ASN A 40 -4.76 -8.90 11.78
C ASN A 40 -3.51 -9.01 12.66
N SER A 41 -2.34 -8.58 12.13
CA SER A 41 -1.09 -8.56 12.88
C SER A 41 -1.12 -7.56 14.05
N LEU A 42 -1.80 -6.42 13.89
CA LEU A 42 -2.04 -5.49 14.99
C LEU A 42 -2.92 -6.13 16.07
N VAL A 43 -4.04 -6.75 15.68
CA VAL A 43 -5.00 -7.38 16.60
C VAL A 43 -4.34 -8.52 17.39
N SER A 44 -3.53 -9.35 16.73
CA SER A 44 -2.81 -10.45 17.36
C SER A 44 -1.53 -10.02 18.08
N LYS A 45 -1.15 -8.73 18.00
CA LYS A 45 0.14 -8.18 18.48
C LYS A 45 1.36 -8.86 17.86
N ASP A 46 1.23 -9.39 16.65
CA ASP A 46 2.33 -9.92 15.85
C ASP A 46 3.08 -8.79 15.14
N TYR A 47 3.90 -8.06 15.90
CA TYR A 47 4.64 -6.90 15.38
C TYR A 47 5.71 -7.27 14.35
N GLN A 48 6.20 -8.51 14.37
CA GLN A 48 7.14 -9.01 13.37
C GLN A 48 6.45 -9.11 12.00
N THR A 49 5.27 -9.74 11.95
CA THR A 49 4.48 -9.80 10.72
C THR A 49 4.01 -8.41 10.30
N LEU A 50 3.56 -7.57 11.24
CA LEU A 50 3.17 -6.19 10.95
C LEU A 50 4.30 -5.41 10.26
N THR A 51 5.53 -5.48 10.80
CA THR A 51 6.71 -4.84 10.23
C THR A 51 6.97 -5.32 8.80
N PHE A 52 6.91 -6.63 8.59
CA PHE A 52 7.18 -7.23 7.28
C PHE A 52 6.12 -6.85 6.23
N GLN A 53 4.84 -6.84 6.59
CA GLN A 53 3.77 -6.45 5.68
C GLN A 53 3.80 -4.95 5.38
N ALA A 54 4.09 -4.11 6.38
CA ALA A 54 4.28 -2.67 6.18
C ALA A 54 5.43 -2.38 5.20
N HIS A 55 6.55 -3.10 5.33
CA HIS A 55 7.68 -2.99 4.40
C HIS A 55 7.32 -3.36 2.95
N LYS A 56 6.58 -4.45 2.76
CA LYS A 56 6.08 -4.87 1.44
C LYS A 56 5.17 -3.81 0.83
N LEU A 57 4.21 -3.31 1.62
CA LEU A 57 3.26 -2.31 1.15
C LEU A 57 3.94 -0.97 0.84
N LYS A 58 4.93 -0.56 1.64
CA LYS A 58 5.76 0.63 1.39
C LYS A 58 6.38 0.60 0.01
N THR A 59 6.91 -0.54 -0.40
CA THR A 59 7.51 -0.71 -1.74
C THR A 59 6.47 -0.49 -2.85
N SER A 60 5.25 -1.03 -2.67
CA SER A 60 4.15 -0.79 -3.61
C SER A 60 3.73 0.69 -3.63
N ILE A 61 3.57 1.32 -2.47
CA ILE A 61 3.26 2.75 -2.33
C ILE A 61 4.31 3.61 -3.06
N ASP A 62 5.59 3.29 -2.91
CA ASP A 62 6.69 4.01 -3.56
C ASP A 62 6.65 3.83 -5.10
N HIS A 63 6.33 2.63 -5.60
CA HIS A 63 6.19 2.39 -7.04
C HIS A 63 5.01 3.15 -7.66
N PHE A 64 3.86 3.15 -7.00
CA PHE A 64 2.66 3.87 -7.45
C PHE A 64 2.66 5.35 -7.05
N ASN A 65 3.73 5.82 -6.41
CA ASN A 65 3.90 7.21 -5.97
C ASN A 65 2.67 7.74 -5.21
N ILE A 66 2.16 6.94 -4.25
CA ILE A 66 0.98 7.28 -3.44
C ILE A 66 1.44 8.21 -2.31
N LYS A 67 1.57 9.50 -2.64
CA LYS A 67 2.29 10.49 -1.82
C LYS A 67 1.73 10.60 -0.39
N ASN A 68 0.41 10.54 -0.24
CA ASN A 68 -0.26 10.69 1.04
C ASN A 68 0.11 9.58 2.03
N LEU A 69 0.48 8.40 1.53
CA LEU A 69 0.75 7.22 2.36
C LEU A 69 2.24 6.99 2.64
N THR A 70 3.14 7.73 1.98
CA THR A 70 4.59 7.46 2.05
C THR A 70 5.14 7.63 3.48
N SER A 71 4.71 8.66 4.20
CA SER A 71 5.15 8.89 5.59
C SER A 71 4.45 7.94 6.56
N GLU A 72 3.15 7.70 6.37
CA GLU A 72 2.33 6.90 7.27
C GLU A 72 2.79 5.43 7.31
N ILE A 73 3.03 4.81 6.14
CA ILE A 73 3.48 3.42 6.10
C ILE A 73 4.88 3.24 6.72
N ARG A 74 5.73 4.27 6.67
CA ARG A 74 7.05 4.27 7.32
C ARG A 74 6.91 4.33 8.84
N LEU A 75 6.00 5.16 9.36
CA LEU A 75 5.71 5.20 10.79
C LEU A 75 5.15 3.87 11.29
N ILE A 76 4.22 3.24 10.56
CA ILE A 76 3.70 1.92 10.91
C ILE A 76 4.82 0.88 10.98
N GLU A 77 5.69 0.84 9.96
CA GLU A 77 6.84 -0.09 9.94
C GLU A 77 7.80 0.16 11.11
N ASP A 78 8.16 1.41 11.38
CA ASP A 78 9.12 1.77 12.43
C ASP A 78 8.55 1.53 13.84
N TYR A 79 7.27 1.87 14.06
CA TYR A 79 6.59 1.67 15.34
C TYR A 79 6.38 0.20 15.65
N ALA A 80 6.02 -0.62 14.65
CA ALA A 80 5.94 -2.06 14.82
C ALA A 80 7.32 -2.68 15.08
N ARG A 81 8.34 -2.28 14.32
CA ARG A 81 9.71 -2.82 14.42
C ARG A 81 10.33 -2.56 15.79
N ASN A 82 10.19 -1.32 16.27
CA ASN A 82 10.81 -0.89 17.52
C ASN A 82 9.88 -1.05 18.73
N GLN A 83 8.63 -1.45 18.50
CA GLN A 83 7.58 -1.56 19.51
C GLN A 83 7.37 -0.25 20.29
N THR A 84 7.37 0.87 19.57
CA THR A 84 7.21 2.23 20.11
C THR A 84 5.94 2.87 19.59
N ASN A 85 5.29 3.73 20.37
CA ASN A 85 4.08 4.46 19.97
C ASN A 85 2.96 3.52 19.46
N LEU A 86 2.83 2.34 20.07
CA LEU A 86 1.89 1.30 19.67
C LEU A 86 0.43 1.77 19.74
N GLU A 87 0.15 2.73 20.62
CA GLU A 87 -1.14 3.41 20.76
C GLU A 87 -1.54 4.22 19.51
N LEU A 88 -0.57 4.61 18.67
CA LEU A 88 -0.84 5.34 17.43
C LEU A 88 -1.13 4.39 16.25
N LEU A 89 -0.67 3.14 16.30
CA LEU A 89 -0.82 2.17 15.21
C LEU A 89 -2.27 1.97 14.73
N PRO A 90 -3.30 1.86 15.59
CA PRO A 90 -4.68 1.71 15.13
C PRO A 90 -5.12 2.85 14.20
N SER A 91 -4.81 4.10 14.58
CA SER A 91 -5.20 5.28 13.79
C SER A 91 -4.45 5.36 12.47
N LEU A 92 -3.14 5.06 12.48
CA LEU A 92 -2.32 5.05 11.26
C LEU A 92 -2.76 3.95 10.29
N ILE A 93 -3.09 2.76 10.79
CA ILE A 93 -3.55 1.64 9.95
C ILE A 93 -4.94 1.94 9.38
N GLN A 94 -5.83 2.54 10.16
CA GLN A 94 -7.16 2.92 9.67
C GLN A 94 -7.07 3.94 8.51
N ASN A 95 -6.23 4.96 8.64
CA ASN A 95 -6.02 5.95 7.57
C ASN A 95 -5.37 5.29 6.34
N LEU A 96 -4.37 4.44 6.54
CA LEU A 96 -3.72 3.67 5.49
C LEU A 96 -4.74 2.87 4.67
N GLU A 97 -5.65 2.16 5.34
CA GLU A 97 -6.71 1.39 4.69
C GLU A 97 -7.64 2.27 3.86
N GLN A 98 -8.07 3.41 4.40
CA GLN A 98 -8.98 4.33 3.72
C GLN A 98 -8.36 4.92 2.43
N GLU A 99 -7.17 5.50 2.54
CA GLU A 99 -6.48 6.13 1.41
C GLU A 99 -6.05 5.10 0.35
N LEU A 100 -5.62 3.91 0.78
CA LEU A 100 -5.26 2.85 -0.17
C LEU A 100 -6.51 2.34 -0.90
N GLN A 101 -7.65 2.22 -0.22
CA GLN A 101 -8.91 1.83 -0.85
C GLN A 101 -9.35 2.86 -1.90
N VAL A 102 -9.21 4.16 -1.62
CA VAL A 102 -9.46 5.22 -2.61
C VAL A 102 -8.55 5.05 -3.82
N THR A 103 -7.25 4.85 -3.59
CA THR A 103 -6.27 4.66 -4.66
C THR A 103 -6.58 3.44 -5.54
N MET A 104 -6.91 2.31 -4.91
CA MET A 104 -7.28 1.08 -5.62
C MET A 104 -8.56 1.28 -6.44
N ASN A 105 -9.54 2.03 -5.94
CA ASN A 105 -10.76 2.34 -6.69
C ASN A 105 -10.46 3.23 -7.90
N GLU A 106 -9.61 4.25 -7.76
CA GLU A 106 -9.18 5.09 -8.90
C GLU A 106 -8.49 4.24 -9.98
N LEU A 107 -7.56 3.36 -9.58
CA LEU A 107 -6.86 2.45 -10.48
C LEU A 107 -7.82 1.49 -11.21
N LYS A 108 -8.79 0.90 -10.50
CA LYS A 108 -9.82 0.03 -11.13
C LYS A 108 -10.60 0.76 -12.22
N ILE A 109 -10.99 2.01 -11.97
CA ILE A 109 -11.71 2.85 -12.93
C ILE A 109 -10.81 3.16 -14.14
N ASP A 110 -9.58 3.61 -13.90
CA ASP A 110 -8.67 4.05 -14.96
C ASP A 110 -8.23 2.89 -15.87
N PHE A 111 -8.07 1.68 -15.30
CA PHE A 111 -7.63 0.48 -16.01
C PHE A 111 -8.78 -0.45 -16.42
N LYS A 112 -10.04 -0.02 -16.23
CA LYS A 112 -11.26 -0.80 -16.53
C LYS A 112 -11.18 -2.23 -16.01
N THR A 113 -10.58 -2.42 -14.83
CA THR A 113 -10.33 -3.74 -14.28
C THR A 113 -11.49 -4.12 -13.36
N GLU A 114 -12.26 -5.13 -13.75
CA GLU A 114 -13.18 -5.82 -12.83
C GLU A 114 -12.37 -6.88 -12.07
N LEU A 115 -12.33 -6.75 -10.73
CA LEU A 115 -11.75 -7.75 -9.81
C LEU A 115 -12.85 -8.30 -8.93
#